data_AF-A0A291E5C0-F1
#
_entry.id   AF-A0A291E5C0-F1
#
_cell.length_a   1.000
_cell.length_b   1.000
_cell.length_c   1.000
_cell.angle_alpha   90.00
_cell.angle_beta   90.00
_cell.angle_gamma   90.00
#
_symmetry.space_group_name_H-M   'P 1'
#
loop_
_entity.id
_entity.type
_entity.pdbx_description
1 polymer ?
#
loop_
_entity_poly.entity_id
_entity_poly.type
_entity_poly.pdbx_seq_one_letter_code
_entity_poly.pdbx_strand_id
1 'polypeptide(L)'
;MDFCVHLRNVDDAVKAKMIAALEDSMDKLGVFLNSMIFDALKGLGGLEAEEENYRTVVFEEIESALSESGPQADTQAWNIFSRQFDHPYDCIYWEEINNLASAQKRQFLFKALKGASTEYVSFVNILIRQLADFGDSSVSEAIEPWLRLPAKKSVMPQDAVEVFFAAHEAMGILDLPLPTTVTSPVDVDETMRACGELAYWACRLSDCELESSAHTLGARTTLLANSASASAGALWYSTSQMLFSDGTRTHVVKSYPNTALAVCRDALANRESQKTYREHGFINDLTRIVSFSIQVIGQFGDADDLQSLRSLCDEKELGHEALNAVQRIEDRVRYRK
;
A
#
# COMPACT_ATOMS: atom_id res chain seq x y z
N MET A 1 -9.18 18.17 -2.39
CA MET A 1 -9.38 19.36 -1.54
C MET A 1 -10.86 19.36 -1.22
N ASP A 2 -11.23 18.89 -0.03
CA ASP A 2 -12.64 18.82 0.36
C ASP A 2 -13.11 20.22 0.79
N PHE A 3 -13.85 20.87 -0.09
CA PHE A 3 -14.32 22.25 0.11
C PHE A 3 -15.29 22.35 1.29
N CYS A 4 -15.97 21.26 1.65
CA CYS A 4 -16.96 21.23 2.71
C CYS A 4 -16.34 21.39 4.11
N VAL A 5 -15.10 20.97 4.30
CA VAL A 5 -14.36 21.16 5.56
C VAL A 5 -14.20 22.65 5.90
N HIS A 6 -14.05 23.51 4.89
CA HIS A 6 -13.96 24.97 5.09
C HIS A 6 -15.31 25.64 5.34
N LEU A 7 -16.41 24.95 5.04
CA LEU A 7 -17.77 25.41 5.27
C LEU A 7 -18.27 25.05 6.68
N ARG A 8 -17.49 24.36 7.51
CA ARG A 8 -17.83 24.16 8.93
C ARG A 8 -17.81 25.46 9.75
N ASN A 9 -17.07 26.46 9.30
CA ASN A 9 -16.83 27.70 10.03
C ASN A 9 -17.68 28.89 9.52
N VAL A 10 -18.62 28.67 8.61
CA VAL A 10 -19.62 29.71 8.26
C VAL A 10 -20.72 29.78 9.31
N ASP A 11 -21.37 30.94 9.37
CA ASP A 11 -22.47 31.24 10.30
C ASP A 11 -23.53 30.12 10.34
N ASP A 12 -23.98 29.77 11.55
CA ASP A 12 -24.88 28.64 11.80
C ASP A 12 -26.19 28.74 11.00
N ALA A 13 -26.70 29.95 10.76
CA ALA A 13 -27.92 30.13 9.98
C ALA A 13 -27.69 29.89 8.48
N VAL A 14 -26.47 30.14 7.98
CA VAL A 14 -26.08 29.80 6.61
C VAL A 14 -25.87 28.30 6.49
N LYS A 15 -25.16 27.69 7.45
CA LYS A 15 -24.94 26.24 7.53
C LYS A 15 -26.27 25.47 7.56
N ALA A 16 -27.23 25.90 8.38
CA ALA A 16 -28.55 25.28 8.45
C ALA A 16 -29.33 25.34 7.13
N LYS A 17 -29.24 26.45 6.37
CA LYS A 17 -29.88 26.57 5.05
C LYS A 17 -29.23 25.65 4.02
N MET A 18 -27.92 25.47 4.09
CA MET A 18 -27.18 24.58 3.20
C MET A 18 -27.54 23.12 3.45
N ILE A 19 -27.62 22.71 4.72
CA ILE A 19 -28.06 21.37 5.13
C ILE A 19 -29.49 21.11 4.62
N ALA A 20 -30.44 22.00 4.91
CA ALA A 20 -31.82 21.84 4.47
C ALA A 20 -31.99 21.75 2.94
N ALA A 21 -31.19 22.52 2.18
CA ALA A 21 -31.22 22.46 0.72
C ALA A 21 -30.65 21.14 0.16
N LEU A 22 -29.61 20.61 0.80
CA LEU A 22 -29.00 19.32 0.44
C LEU A 22 -29.94 18.16 0.77
N GLU A 23 -30.56 18.16 1.96
CA GLU A 23 -31.57 17.19 2.36
C GLU A 23 -32.76 17.17 1.42
N ASP A 24 -33.31 18.34 1.08
CA ASP A 24 -34.42 18.44 0.11
C ASP A 24 -33.98 18.00 -1.30
N SER A 25 -32.69 18.00 -1.62
CA SER A 25 -32.19 17.54 -2.91
C SER A 25 -31.94 16.03 -2.97
N MET A 26 -31.96 15.32 -1.83
CA MET A 26 -31.78 13.87 -1.80
C MET A 26 -32.85 13.17 -2.62
N ASP A 27 -32.45 12.12 -3.32
CA ASP A 27 -33.31 11.26 -4.17
C ASP A 27 -33.94 11.95 -5.39
N LYS A 28 -33.66 13.24 -5.59
CA LYS A 28 -34.11 14.01 -6.78
C LYS A 28 -33.10 13.96 -7.93
N LEU A 29 -31.83 13.62 -7.65
CA LEU A 29 -30.71 13.80 -8.58
C LEU A 29 -30.02 12.49 -9.01
N GLY A 30 -30.48 11.34 -8.50
CA GLY A 30 -29.93 10.02 -8.81
C GLY A 30 -28.72 9.63 -7.96
N VAL A 31 -28.34 8.34 -8.03
CA VAL A 31 -27.43 7.68 -7.07
C VAL A 31 -26.05 8.36 -6.95
N PHE A 32 -25.46 8.78 -8.07
CA PHE A 32 -24.14 9.42 -8.07
C PHE A 32 -24.16 10.81 -7.38
N LEU A 33 -25.17 11.63 -7.66
CA LEU A 33 -25.32 12.94 -7.05
C LEU A 33 -25.76 12.84 -5.58
N ASN A 34 -26.50 11.79 -5.22
CA ASN A 34 -26.80 11.47 -3.83
C ASN A 34 -25.52 11.21 -3.02
N SER A 35 -24.53 10.48 -3.57
CA SER A 35 -23.24 10.26 -2.88
C SER A 35 -22.53 11.58 -2.56
N MET A 36 -22.51 12.52 -3.52
CA MET A 36 -21.93 13.85 -3.30
C MET A 36 -22.71 14.68 -2.28
N ILE A 37 -24.04 14.52 -2.23
CA ILE A 37 -24.89 15.15 -1.23
C ILE A 37 -24.55 14.62 0.17
N PHE A 38 -24.38 13.30 0.33
CA PHE A 38 -23.98 12.70 1.60
C PHE A 38 -22.61 13.22 2.06
N ASP A 39 -21.62 13.26 1.18
CA ASP A 39 -20.29 13.82 1.51
C ASP A 39 -20.38 15.28 1.96
N ALA A 40 -21.21 16.08 1.28
CA ALA A 40 -21.43 17.48 1.64
C ALA A 40 -22.16 17.65 2.98
N LEU A 41 -23.22 16.86 3.22
CA LEU A 41 -23.95 16.86 4.49
C LEU A 41 -23.04 16.47 5.66
N LYS A 42 -22.23 15.42 5.50
CA LYS A 42 -21.23 15.00 6.48
C LYS A 42 -20.17 16.09 6.73
N GLY A 43 -19.67 16.71 5.65
CA GLY A 43 -18.74 17.83 5.75
C GLY A 43 -19.33 19.00 6.54
N LEU A 44 -20.63 19.26 6.41
CA LEU A 44 -21.35 20.31 7.14
C LEU A 44 -21.77 19.91 8.56
N GLY A 45 -21.71 18.64 8.95
CA GLY A 45 -22.26 18.16 10.23
C GLY A 45 -23.79 18.03 10.22
N GLY A 46 -24.39 17.87 9.03
CA GLY A 46 -25.83 17.68 8.86
C GLY A 46 -26.31 16.25 9.12
N LEU A 47 -25.41 15.31 9.43
CA LEU A 47 -25.74 13.90 9.67
C LEU A 47 -25.56 13.47 11.14
N GLU A 48 -25.14 14.36 12.04
CA GLU A 48 -24.73 14.01 13.41
C GLU A 48 -25.86 13.31 14.21
N ALA A 49 -27.11 13.74 14.00
CA ALA A 49 -28.26 13.14 14.68
C ALA A 49 -28.63 11.77 14.09
N GLU A 50 -28.59 11.59 12.76
CA GLU A 50 -28.79 10.27 12.15
C GLU A 50 -27.64 9.31 12.47
N GLU A 51 -26.40 9.79 12.50
CA GLU A 51 -25.20 9.01 12.85
C GLU A 51 -25.32 8.37 14.23
N GLU A 52 -25.73 9.14 15.24
CA GLU A 52 -25.87 8.61 16.61
C GLU A 52 -27.05 7.61 16.71
N ASN A 53 -28.12 7.84 15.97
CA ASN A 53 -29.22 6.87 15.86
C ASN A 53 -28.78 5.57 15.16
N TYR A 54 -27.81 5.67 14.23
CA TYR A 54 -27.27 4.54 13.49
C TYR A 54 -26.25 3.72 14.30
N ARG A 55 -25.67 4.28 15.37
CA ARG A 55 -24.70 3.60 16.24
C ARG A 55 -25.21 2.27 16.79
N THR A 56 -26.47 2.21 17.20
CA THR A 56 -27.07 0.96 17.71
C THR A 56 -27.08 -0.13 16.63
N VAL A 57 -27.36 0.24 15.37
CA VAL A 57 -27.36 -0.69 14.23
C VAL A 57 -25.96 -1.23 13.98
N VAL A 58 -24.95 -0.36 13.98
CA VAL A 58 -23.54 -0.77 13.79
C VAL A 58 -23.09 -1.72 14.90
N PHE A 59 -23.45 -1.43 16.15
CA PHE A 59 -23.16 -2.30 17.28
C PHE A 59 -23.77 -3.70 17.10
N GLU A 60 -25.05 -3.78 16.73
CA GLU A 60 -25.75 -5.05 16.46
C GLU A 60 -25.13 -5.81 15.28
N GLU A 61 -24.72 -5.11 14.21
CA GLU A 61 -24.01 -5.72 13.08
C GLU A 61 -22.68 -6.35 13.51
N ILE A 62 -21.90 -5.65 14.36
CA ILE A 62 -20.62 -6.14 14.88
C ILE A 62 -20.83 -7.34 15.81
N GLU A 63 -21.81 -7.29 16.72
CA GLU A 63 -22.12 -8.42 17.61
C GLU A 63 -22.60 -9.66 16.84
N SER A 64 -23.44 -9.48 15.82
CA SER A 64 -23.86 -10.56 14.91
C SER A 64 -22.65 -11.18 14.21
N ALA A 65 -21.78 -10.36 13.62
CA ALA A 65 -20.57 -10.85 12.96
C ALA A 65 -19.63 -11.61 13.92
N LEU A 66 -19.52 -11.19 15.18
CA LEU A 66 -18.66 -11.85 16.18
C LEU A 66 -19.27 -13.15 16.76
N SER A 67 -20.59 -13.21 16.90
CA SER A 67 -21.29 -14.36 17.49
C SER A 67 -21.49 -15.51 16.50
N GLU A 68 -21.61 -15.21 15.21
CA GLU A 68 -21.83 -16.20 14.17
C GLU A 68 -20.51 -16.78 13.61
N SER A 69 -20.58 -18.02 13.12
CA SER A 69 -19.44 -18.76 12.55
C SER A 69 -19.70 -19.14 11.10
N GLY A 70 -18.62 -19.18 10.31
CA GLY A 70 -18.65 -19.62 8.92
C GLY A 70 -18.48 -18.48 7.91
N PRO A 71 -18.39 -18.81 6.60
CA PRO A 71 -17.98 -17.87 5.56
C PRO A 71 -18.90 -16.65 5.41
N GLN A 72 -20.20 -16.81 5.70
CA GLN A 72 -21.16 -15.72 5.67
C GLN A 72 -20.83 -14.64 6.73
N ALA A 73 -20.56 -15.07 7.97
CA ALA A 73 -20.18 -14.17 9.06
C ALA A 73 -18.82 -13.53 8.82
N ASP A 74 -17.88 -14.27 8.22
CA ASP A 74 -16.57 -13.72 7.82
C ASP A 74 -16.74 -12.62 6.75
N THR A 75 -17.61 -12.86 5.76
CA THR A 75 -17.94 -11.87 4.71
C THR A 75 -18.65 -10.63 5.29
N GLN A 76 -19.53 -10.83 6.28
CA GLN A 76 -20.17 -9.72 6.99
C GLN A 76 -19.14 -8.89 7.77
N ALA A 77 -18.21 -9.54 8.48
CA ALA A 77 -17.11 -8.84 9.16
C ALA A 77 -16.26 -8.02 8.18
N TRP A 78 -15.98 -8.55 6.99
CA TRP A 78 -15.30 -7.82 5.92
C TRP A 78 -16.09 -6.56 5.50
N ASN A 79 -17.38 -6.71 5.22
CA ASN A 79 -18.23 -5.59 4.80
C ASN A 79 -18.30 -4.49 5.86
N ILE A 80 -18.42 -4.86 7.15
CA ILE A 80 -18.40 -3.93 8.27
C ILE A 80 -17.04 -3.21 8.34
N PHE A 81 -15.93 -3.95 8.23
CA PHE A 81 -14.60 -3.36 8.23
C PHE A 81 -14.38 -2.39 7.07
N SER A 82 -14.82 -2.71 5.85
CA SER A 82 -14.63 -1.81 4.70
C SER A 82 -15.46 -0.53 4.80
N ARG A 83 -16.62 -0.58 5.48
CA ARG A 83 -17.49 0.59 5.69
C ARG A 83 -16.86 1.69 6.55
N GLN A 84 -15.80 1.40 7.31
CA GLN A 84 -15.06 2.46 8.02
C GLN A 84 -14.27 3.41 7.07
N PHE A 85 -14.22 3.09 5.77
CA PHE A 85 -13.52 3.91 4.77
C PHE A 85 -14.45 4.42 3.65
N ASP A 86 -15.49 3.67 3.32
CA ASP A 86 -16.35 3.92 2.15
C ASP A 86 -17.83 3.78 2.53
N HIS A 87 -18.27 4.57 3.52
CA HIS A 87 -19.67 4.63 3.97
C HIS A 87 -20.02 6.04 4.47
N PRO A 88 -21.28 6.51 4.29
CA PRO A 88 -21.70 7.82 4.82
C PRO A 88 -21.47 7.98 6.33
N TYR A 89 -21.66 6.89 7.09
CA TYR A 89 -21.46 6.82 8.54
C TYR A 89 -20.16 6.10 8.95
N ASP A 90 -19.11 6.20 8.14
CA ASP A 90 -17.80 5.55 8.36
C ASP A 90 -17.20 5.79 9.75
N CYS A 91 -17.39 6.99 10.33
CA CYS A 91 -16.86 7.38 11.63
C CYS A 91 -17.40 6.49 12.74
N ILE A 92 -18.67 6.12 12.70
CA ILE A 92 -19.31 5.23 13.67
C ILE A 92 -18.73 3.82 13.56
N TYR A 93 -18.60 3.29 12.34
CA TYR A 93 -17.93 2.00 12.13
C TYR A 93 -16.50 2.01 12.68
N TRP A 94 -15.74 3.06 12.38
CA TRP A 94 -14.38 3.22 12.89
C TRP A 94 -14.33 3.27 14.41
N GLU A 95 -15.18 4.09 15.05
CA GLU A 95 -15.25 4.23 16.51
C GLU A 95 -15.60 2.90 17.18
N GLU A 96 -16.68 2.25 16.76
CA GLU A 96 -17.16 1.02 17.37
C GLU A 96 -16.13 -0.12 17.22
N ILE A 97 -15.51 -0.28 16.05
CA ILE A 97 -14.45 -1.26 15.83
C ILE A 97 -13.23 -0.96 16.73
N ASN A 98 -12.88 0.32 16.91
CA ASN A 98 -11.75 0.70 17.77
C ASN A 98 -12.05 0.58 19.27
N ASN A 99 -13.31 0.66 19.67
CA ASN A 99 -13.77 0.50 21.05
C ASN A 99 -13.90 -0.97 21.48
N LEU A 100 -13.86 -1.93 20.54
CA LEU A 100 -13.84 -3.36 20.86
C LEU A 100 -12.68 -3.72 21.79
N ALA A 101 -12.95 -4.60 22.77
CA ALA A 101 -11.89 -5.14 23.60
C ALA A 101 -10.84 -5.86 22.73
N SER A 102 -9.57 -5.80 23.13
CA SER A 102 -8.43 -6.30 22.33
C SER A 102 -8.66 -7.72 21.74
N ALA A 103 -9.17 -8.67 22.53
CA ALA A 103 -9.47 -10.01 22.05
C ALA A 103 -10.61 -10.08 21.02
N GLN A 104 -11.69 -9.30 21.23
CA GLN A 104 -12.81 -9.21 20.31
C GLN A 104 -12.39 -8.52 19.01
N LYS A 105 -11.62 -7.42 19.10
CA LYS A 105 -11.09 -6.72 17.95
C LYS A 105 -10.23 -7.65 17.10
N ARG A 106 -9.31 -8.40 17.71
CA ARG A 106 -8.49 -9.39 17.00
C ARG A 106 -9.36 -10.45 16.29
N GLN A 107 -10.37 -10.99 16.98
CA GLN A 107 -11.29 -11.96 16.38
C GLN A 107 -12.07 -11.36 15.20
N PHE A 108 -12.58 -10.14 15.35
CA PHE A 108 -13.28 -9.41 14.30
C PHE A 108 -12.40 -9.20 13.07
N LEU A 109 -11.17 -8.69 13.25
CA LEU A 109 -10.22 -8.47 12.16
C LEU A 109 -9.81 -9.77 11.48
N PHE A 110 -9.59 -10.84 12.25
CA PHE A 110 -9.31 -12.16 11.70
C PHE A 110 -10.45 -12.66 10.81
N LYS A 111 -11.71 -12.55 11.27
CA LYS A 111 -12.90 -12.89 10.48
C LYS A 111 -13.01 -12.02 9.23
N ALA A 112 -12.82 -10.72 9.36
CA ALA A 112 -12.87 -9.79 8.24
C ALA A 112 -11.82 -10.16 7.17
N LEU A 113 -10.62 -10.57 7.57
CA LEU A 113 -9.57 -10.93 6.61
C LEU A 113 -9.89 -12.24 5.89
N LYS A 114 -10.54 -13.19 6.57
CA LYS A 114 -11.05 -14.42 5.96
C LYS A 114 -12.21 -14.18 4.98
N GLY A 115 -13.03 -13.17 5.25
CA GLY A 115 -14.15 -12.78 4.39
C GLY A 115 -13.78 -11.89 3.22
N ALA A 116 -12.59 -11.31 3.22
CA ALA A 116 -12.13 -10.41 2.17
C ALA A 116 -11.92 -11.16 0.85
N SER A 117 -12.36 -10.55 -0.26
CA SER A 117 -12.24 -11.11 -1.61
C SER A 117 -10.94 -10.67 -2.27
N THR A 118 -10.31 -11.56 -3.03
CA THR A 118 -9.14 -11.21 -3.86
C THR A 118 -9.51 -10.36 -5.09
N GLU A 119 -10.80 -10.17 -5.37
CA GLU A 119 -11.28 -9.30 -6.46
C GLU A 119 -11.38 -7.83 -6.05
N TYR A 120 -11.74 -7.56 -4.79
CA TYR A 120 -11.83 -6.22 -4.22
C TYR A 120 -10.87 -6.12 -3.02
N VAL A 121 -9.70 -5.54 -3.28
CA VAL A 121 -8.53 -5.60 -2.39
C VAL A 121 -8.27 -4.30 -1.62
N SER A 122 -9.12 -3.28 -1.81
CA SER A 122 -9.03 -2.00 -1.07
C SER A 122 -8.95 -2.27 0.43
N PHE A 123 -8.08 -1.57 1.14
CA PHE A 123 -8.00 -1.60 2.61
C PHE A 123 -7.56 -2.94 3.24
N VAL A 124 -7.41 -4.02 2.46
CA VAL A 124 -6.95 -5.32 2.97
C VAL A 124 -5.55 -5.22 3.57
N ASN A 125 -4.69 -4.34 3.03
CA ASN A 125 -3.36 -4.09 3.55
C ASN A 125 -3.41 -3.50 4.98
N ILE A 126 -4.38 -2.62 5.26
CA ILE A 126 -4.61 -2.05 6.59
C ILE A 126 -5.02 -3.16 7.55
N LEU A 127 -5.94 -4.03 7.11
CA LEU A 127 -6.43 -5.16 7.89
C LEU A 127 -5.31 -6.15 8.27
N ILE A 128 -4.45 -6.51 7.30
CA ILE A 128 -3.30 -7.39 7.53
C ILE A 128 -2.34 -6.79 8.57
N ARG A 129 -2.00 -5.50 8.44
CA ARG A 129 -1.10 -4.82 9.38
C ARG A 129 -1.68 -4.76 10.79
N GLN A 130 -2.93 -4.33 10.93
CA GLN A 130 -3.60 -4.29 12.24
C GLN A 130 -3.66 -5.67 12.89
N LEU A 131 -3.83 -6.74 12.09
CA LEU A 131 -3.86 -8.11 12.62
C LEU A 131 -2.46 -8.57 13.07
N ALA A 132 -1.41 -8.21 12.32
CA ALA A 132 -0.03 -8.51 12.66
C ALA A 132 0.42 -7.81 13.96
N ASP A 133 -0.07 -6.59 14.23
CA ASP A 133 0.25 -5.82 15.45
C ASP A 133 -0.17 -6.53 16.75
N PHE A 134 -1.09 -7.50 16.69
CA PHE A 134 -1.44 -8.33 17.84
C PHE A 134 -0.37 -9.37 18.21
N GLY A 135 0.59 -9.64 17.32
CA GLY A 135 1.64 -10.63 17.56
C GLY A 135 1.14 -12.08 17.68
N ASP A 136 -0.08 -12.37 17.19
CA ASP A 136 -0.70 -13.70 17.31
C ASP A 136 -0.47 -14.53 16.04
N SER A 137 0.38 -15.54 16.12
CA SER A 137 0.71 -16.41 14.99
C SER A 137 -0.46 -17.29 14.51
N SER A 138 -1.54 -17.41 15.29
CA SER A 138 -2.72 -18.21 14.91
C SER A 138 -3.50 -17.62 13.73
N VAL A 139 -3.20 -16.38 13.34
CA VAL A 139 -3.85 -15.69 12.22
C VAL A 139 -3.29 -16.06 10.84
N SER A 140 -2.29 -16.96 10.78
CA SER A 140 -1.56 -17.31 9.55
C SER A 140 -2.50 -17.73 8.41
N GLU A 141 -3.53 -18.53 8.70
CA GLU A 141 -4.47 -19.03 7.69
C GLU A 141 -5.22 -17.91 6.95
N ALA A 142 -5.42 -16.75 7.59
CA ALA A 142 -6.08 -15.60 6.98
C ALA A 142 -5.11 -14.77 6.14
N ILE A 143 -3.80 -14.81 6.43
CA ILE A 143 -2.76 -14.03 5.72
C ILE A 143 -2.24 -14.80 4.50
N GLU A 144 -2.08 -16.13 4.60
CA GLU A 144 -1.50 -16.97 3.55
C GLU A 144 -2.06 -16.76 2.13
N PRO A 145 -3.38 -16.58 1.91
CA PRO A 145 -3.93 -16.33 0.57
C PRO A 145 -3.33 -15.09 -0.13
N TRP A 146 -2.92 -14.10 0.67
CA TRP A 146 -2.40 -12.81 0.21
C TRP A 146 -0.90 -12.83 -0.11
N LEU A 147 -0.20 -13.95 0.16
CA LEU A 147 1.18 -14.17 -0.29
C LEU A 147 1.25 -14.51 -1.79
N ARG A 148 0.12 -14.77 -2.44
CA ARG A 148 0.06 -15.01 -3.87
C ARG A 148 0.37 -13.72 -4.63
N LEU A 149 1.07 -13.88 -5.74
CA LEU A 149 1.39 -12.77 -6.63
C LEU A 149 0.10 -12.02 -7.07
N PRO A 150 0.11 -10.68 -7.07
CA PRO A 150 -1.07 -9.89 -7.46
C PRO A 150 -1.52 -10.19 -8.90
N ALA A 151 -2.82 -10.19 -9.15
CA ALA A 151 -3.34 -10.35 -10.51
C ALA A 151 -2.83 -9.24 -11.45
N LYS A 152 -2.22 -9.62 -12.58
CA LYS A 152 -1.64 -8.67 -13.55
C LYS A 152 -2.67 -7.76 -14.23
N LYS A 153 -3.95 -8.16 -14.21
CA LYS A 153 -5.10 -7.42 -14.75
C LYS A 153 -6.06 -6.92 -13.66
N SER A 154 -5.53 -6.58 -12.49
CA SER A 154 -6.36 -6.02 -11.41
C SER A 154 -6.89 -4.63 -11.77
N VAL A 155 -8.13 -4.36 -11.38
CA VAL A 155 -8.75 -3.02 -11.43
C VAL A 155 -8.20 -2.07 -10.36
N MET A 156 -7.62 -2.63 -9.29
CA MET A 156 -6.95 -1.92 -8.19
C MET A 156 -5.52 -2.44 -8.02
N PRO A 157 -4.66 -2.23 -9.02
CA PRO A 157 -3.38 -2.90 -9.08
C PRO A 157 -2.31 -2.28 -8.16
N GLN A 158 -2.61 -1.17 -7.48
CA GLN A 158 -1.73 -0.58 -6.46
C GLN A 158 -2.03 -1.24 -5.11
N ASP A 159 -3.30 -1.27 -4.73
CA ASP A 159 -3.79 -2.00 -3.55
C ASP A 159 -3.37 -3.47 -3.58
N ALA A 160 -3.51 -4.13 -4.72
CA ALA A 160 -3.12 -5.55 -4.85
C ALA A 160 -1.62 -5.77 -4.55
N VAL A 161 -0.78 -4.84 -4.97
CA VAL A 161 0.67 -4.87 -4.69
C VAL A 161 0.93 -4.58 -3.21
N GLU A 162 0.27 -3.57 -2.63
CA GLU A 162 0.38 -3.24 -1.20
C GLU A 162 -0.02 -4.41 -0.31
N VAL A 163 -1.12 -5.10 -0.64
CA VAL A 163 -1.60 -6.28 0.07
C VAL A 163 -0.57 -7.41 0.04
N PHE A 164 0.03 -7.67 -1.13
CA PHE A 164 1.07 -8.68 -1.27
C PHE A 164 2.28 -8.41 -0.36
N PHE A 165 2.76 -7.17 -0.31
CA PHE A 165 3.88 -6.81 0.55
C PHE A 165 3.49 -6.79 2.03
N ALA A 166 2.30 -6.28 2.37
CA ALA A 166 1.79 -6.31 3.74
C ALA A 166 1.68 -7.74 4.28
N ALA A 167 1.29 -8.71 3.44
CA ALA A 167 1.26 -10.12 3.81
C ALA A 167 2.68 -10.65 4.12
N HIS A 168 3.68 -10.35 3.27
CA HIS A 168 5.06 -10.78 3.51
C HIS A 168 5.65 -10.14 4.78
N GLU A 169 5.43 -8.84 4.97
CA GLU A 169 5.84 -8.10 6.18
C GLU A 169 5.19 -8.72 7.43
N ALA A 170 3.89 -9.00 7.39
CA ALA A 170 3.14 -9.60 8.49
C ALA A 170 3.65 -11.01 8.84
N MET A 171 3.93 -11.86 7.85
CA MET A 171 4.55 -13.16 8.10
C MET A 171 5.90 -13.02 8.79
N GLY A 172 6.68 -12.00 8.44
CA GLY A 172 7.97 -11.71 9.06
C GLY A 172 7.83 -11.24 10.51
N ILE A 173 6.92 -10.30 10.76
CA ILE A 173 6.61 -9.77 12.10
C ILE A 173 6.12 -10.87 13.04
N LEU A 174 5.29 -11.79 12.54
CA LEU A 174 4.72 -12.90 13.31
C LEU A 174 5.63 -14.12 13.43
N ASP A 175 6.87 -14.04 12.92
CA ASP A 175 7.85 -15.14 12.89
C ASP A 175 7.33 -16.42 12.20
N LEU A 176 6.42 -16.26 11.23
CA LEU A 176 5.82 -17.36 10.49
C LEU A 176 6.68 -17.74 9.28
N PRO A 177 6.77 -19.03 8.90
CA PRO A 177 7.50 -19.44 7.72
C PRO A 177 6.76 -19.01 6.44
N LEU A 178 7.51 -18.57 5.43
CA LEU A 178 6.95 -18.43 4.08
C LEU A 178 6.69 -19.82 3.46
N PRO A 179 5.59 -19.98 2.71
CA PRO A 179 5.33 -21.21 1.96
C PRO A 179 6.40 -21.40 0.88
N THR A 180 6.75 -22.66 0.57
CA THR A 180 7.70 -22.96 -0.49
C THR A 180 7.18 -22.46 -1.83
N THR A 181 7.93 -21.55 -2.44
CA THR A 181 7.60 -20.97 -3.74
C THR A 181 8.11 -21.87 -4.87
N VAL A 182 7.28 -22.04 -5.90
CA VAL A 182 7.71 -22.69 -7.16
C VAL A 182 8.27 -21.60 -8.06
N THR A 183 9.46 -21.85 -8.62
CA THR A 183 10.09 -20.96 -9.60
C THR A 183 9.17 -20.74 -10.80
N SER A 184 8.93 -19.48 -11.14
CA SER A 184 8.23 -19.10 -12.37
C SER A 184 9.22 -18.95 -13.52
N PRO A 185 8.83 -19.34 -14.75
CA PRO A 185 9.61 -19.04 -15.95
C PRO A 185 9.51 -17.56 -16.37
N VAL A 186 8.73 -16.74 -15.66
CA VAL A 186 8.48 -15.34 -15.99
C VAL A 186 9.30 -14.43 -15.08
N ASP A 187 10.29 -13.72 -15.63
CA ASP A 187 11.24 -12.86 -14.90
C ASP A 187 10.55 -11.86 -13.95
N VAL A 188 9.48 -11.21 -14.41
CA VAL A 188 8.74 -10.20 -13.61
C VAL A 188 8.04 -10.83 -12.40
N ASP A 189 7.67 -12.11 -12.48
CA ASP A 189 7.04 -12.82 -11.36
C ASP A 189 8.10 -13.19 -10.32
N GLU A 190 9.25 -13.71 -10.78
CA GLU A 190 10.36 -14.08 -9.90
C GLU A 190 10.93 -12.86 -9.15
N THR A 191 11.10 -11.74 -9.85
CA THR A 191 11.59 -10.50 -9.23
C THR A 191 10.59 -9.92 -8.22
N MET A 192 9.29 -9.99 -8.47
CA MET A 192 8.27 -9.60 -7.49
C MET A 192 8.26 -10.52 -6.26
N ARG A 193 8.37 -11.84 -6.45
CA ARG A 193 8.50 -12.79 -5.33
C ARG A 193 9.76 -12.52 -4.51
N ALA A 194 10.89 -12.30 -5.17
CA ALA A 194 12.14 -11.95 -4.51
C ALA A 194 12.00 -10.68 -3.66
N CYS A 195 11.34 -9.63 -4.18
CA CYS A 195 11.04 -8.44 -3.38
C CYS A 195 10.15 -8.75 -2.16
N GLY A 196 9.13 -9.61 -2.30
CA GLY A 196 8.30 -10.05 -1.19
C GLY A 196 9.11 -10.80 -0.11
N GLU A 197 9.96 -11.73 -0.53
CA GLU A 197 10.86 -12.47 0.36
C GLU A 197 11.85 -11.54 1.09
N LEU A 198 12.39 -10.53 0.40
CA LEU A 198 13.25 -9.53 1.03
C LEU A 198 12.50 -8.66 2.05
N ALA A 199 11.24 -8.28 1.77
CA ALA A 199 10.39 -7.55 2.72
C ALA A 199 10.11 -8.39 3.98
N TYR A 200 9.84 -9.69 3.81
CA TYR A 200 9.70 -10.64 4.92
C TYR A 200 10.94 -10.69 5.81
N TRP A 201 12.13 -10.86 5.22
CA TRP A 201 13.38 -10.94 6.00
C TRP A 201 13.77 -9.62 6.64
N ALA A 202 13.40 -8.49 6.03
CA ALA A 202 13.65 -7.18 6.59
C ALA A 202 12.85 -6.90 7.87
N CYS A 203 11.77 -7.64 8.13
CA CYS A 203 11.07 -7.60 9.42
C CYS A 203 11.69 -8.53 10.49
N ARG A 204 12.61 -9.43 10.12
CA ARG A 204 13.17 -10.45 11.02
C ARG A 204 14.64 -10.23 11.38
N LEU A 205 15.40 -9.67 10.46
CA LEU A 205 16.84 -9.47 10.61
C LEU A 205 17.15 -8.04 11.02
N SER A 206 18.30 -7.83 11.64
CA SER A 206 18.81 -6.47 11.88
C SER A 206 19.35 -5.84 10.60
N ASP A 207 19.34 -4.50 10.52
CA ASP A 207 19.79 -3.76 9.33
C ASP A 207 21.19 -4.15 8.84
N CYS A 208 22.12 -4.47 9.75
CA CYS A 208 23.48 -4.86 9.38
C CYS A 208 23.59 -6.27 8.76
N GLU A 209 22.57 -7.11 8.95
CA GLU A 209 22.56 -8.50 8.47
C GLU A 209 21.86 -8.64 7.12
N LEU A 210 20.98 -7.71 6.74
CA LEU A 210 20.14 -7.82 5.55
C LEU A 210 20.93 -8.13 4.27
N GLU A 211 22.00 -7.38 4.02
CA GLU A 211 22.85 -7.52 2.83
C GLU A 211 23.96 -8.58 2.97
N SER A 212 24.11 -9.23 4.12
CA SER A 212 25.16 -10.24 4.34
C SER A 212 24.59 -11.63 4.64
N SER A 213 23.32 -11.71 5.02
CA SER A 213 22.65 -12.95 5.40
C SER A 213 22.52 -13.94 4.24
N ALA A 214 22.73 -15.23 4.56
CA ALA A 214 22.46 -16.33 3.65
C ALA A 214 20.96 -16.49 3.36
N HIS A 215 20.09 -16.05 4.28
CA HIS A 215 18.63 -16.11 4.12
C HIS A 215 18.14 -15.21 2.99
N THR A 216 18.79 -14.07 2.76
CA THR A 216 18.40 -13.10 1.73
C THR A 216 19.15 -13.31 0.41
N LEU A 217 20.19 -14.16 0.40
CA LEU A 217 21.08 -14.35 -0.74
C LEU A 217 20.34 -14.84 -1.99
N GLY A 218 19.39 -15.76 -1.84
CA GLY A 218 18.61 -16.29 -2.96
C GLY A 218 17.84 -15.18 -3.67
N ALA A 219 17.00 -14.46 -2.92
CA ALA A 219 16.22 -13.36 -3.44
C ALA A 219 17.08 -12.23 -4.03
N ARG A 220 18.18 -11.84 -3.37
CA ARG A 220 19.11 -10.83 -3.90
C ARG A 220 19.77 -11.28 -5.19
N THR A 221 20.20 -12.54 -5.28
CA THR A 221 20.76 -13.13 -6.51
C THR A 221 19.74 -13.10 -7.64
N THR A 222 18.48 -13.44 -7.37
CA THR A 222 17.39 -13.34 -8.37
C THR A 222 17.22 -11.91 -8.88
N LEU A 223 17.25 -10.91 -7.99
CA LEU A 223 17.15 -9.50 -8.41
C LEU A 223 18.36 -9.07 -9.25
N LEU A 224 19.58 -9.46 -8.87
CA LEU A 224 20.79 -9.13 -9.64
C LEU A 224 20.83 -9.83 -11.00
N ALA A 225 20.36 -11.08 -11.08
CA ALA A 225 20.32 -11.81 -12.36
C ALA A 225 19.33 -11.20 -13.37
N ASN A 226 18.31 -10.47 -12.89
CA ASN A 226 17.27 -9.84 -13.71
C ASN A 226 17.35 -8.30 -13.69
N SER A 227 18.48 -7.74 -13.26
CA SER A 227 18.71 -6.29 -13.13
C SER A 227 18.51 -5.53 -14.45
N ALA A 228 18.98 -6.10 -15.55
CA ALA A 228 18.92 -5.52 -16.88
C ALA A 228 17.50 -5.54 -17.50
N SER A 229 16.52 -6.21 -16.88
CA SER A 229 15.20 -6.41 -17.49
C SER A 229 13.98 -6.23 -16.59
N ALA A 230 13.95 -6.71 -15.34
CA ALA A 230 12.69 -6.77 -14.58
C ALA A 230 12.79 -6.25 -13.14
N SER A 231 13.98 -6.34 -12.53
CA SER A 231 14.14 -6.10 -11.10
C SER A 231 13.86 -4.66 -10.68
N ALA A 232 14.21 -3.66 -11.51
CA ALA A 232 13.93 -2.27 -11.17
C ALA A 232 12.42 -1.98 -11.13
N GLY A 233 11.64 -2.61 -12.00
CA GLY A 233 10.18 -2.56 -11.95
C GLY A 233 9.62 -3.14 -10.65
N ALA A 234 10.12 -4.31 -10.22
CA ALA A 234 9.70 -4.93 -8.97
C ALA A 234 10.08 -4.07 -7.73
N LEU A 235 11.28 -3.50 -7.72
CA LEU A 235 11.73 -2.57 -6.67
C LEU A 235 10.87 -1.29 -6.63
N TRP A 236 10.50 -0.75 -7.79
CA TRP A 236 9.59 0.39 -7.87
C TRP A 236 8.22 0.07 -7.26
N TYR A 237 7.64 -1.10 -7.57
CA TYR A 237 6.39 -1.54 -6.95
C TYR A 237 6.51 -1.78 -5.43
N SER A 238 7.67 -2.24 -4.95
CA SER A 238 7.94 -2.39 -3.51
C SER A 238 8.04 -1.06 -2.75
N THR A 239 8.19 0.06 -3.46
CA THR A 239 8.43 1.39 -2.87
C THR A 239 7.33 2.40 -3.14
N SER A 240 6.45 2.16 -4.12
CA SER A 240 5.40 3.08 -4.53
C SER A 240 4.34 3.29 -3.44
N GLN A 241 4.57 4.27 -2.57
CA GLN A 241 3.62 4.80 -1.60
C GLN A 241 2.48 5.53 -2.31
N MET A 242 1.34 4.87 -2.53
CA MET A 242 0.14 5.61 -2.97
C MET A 242 -0.94 5.78 -1.91
N LEU A 243 -0.82 5.14 -0.74
CA LEU A 243 -1.90 5.21 0.28
C LEU A 243 -1.47 5.56 1.70
N PHE A 244 -0.18 5.59 2.06
CA PHE A 244 0.25 5.94 3.42
C PHE A 244 1.53 6.79 3.46
N SER A 245 1.43 7.91 4.18
CA SER A 245 2.50 8.90 4.41
C SER A 245 3.24 8.70 5.74
N ASP A 246 2.88 7.66 6.51
CA ASP A 246 3.41 7.44 7.86
C ASP A 246 4.87 6.94 7.90
N GLY A 247 5.45 6.60 6.74
CA GLY A 247 6.84 6.18 6.64
C GLY A 247 7.15 4.84 7.32
N THR A 248 6.14 4.07 7.74
CA THR A 248 6.29 2.83 8.52
C THR A 248 6.63 1.61 7.67
N ARG A 249 6.48 1.68 6.35
CA ARG A 249 6.70 0.54 5.45
C ARG A 249 8.20 0.19 5.34
N THR A 250 8.49 -1.10 5.42
CA THR A 250 9.82 -1.65 5.14
C THR A 250 10.11 -1.57 3.64
N HIS A 251 10.75 -0.48 3.24
CA HIS A 251 11.15 -0.29 1.85
C HIS A 251 12.30 -1.24 1.52
N VAL A 252 12.08 -2.19 0.60
CA VAL A 252 13.14 -3.10 0.13
C VAL A 252 14.38 -2.31 -0.31
N VAL A 253 14.20 -1.18 -0.98
CA VAL A 253 15.31 -0.30 -1.39
C VAL A 253 16.10 0.27 -0.21
N LYS A 254 15.43 0.67 0.89
CA LYS A 254 16.13 1.20 2.08
C LYS A 254 16.81 0.08 2.86
N SER A 255 16.19 -1.10 2.88
CA SER A 255 16.63 -2.28 3.60
C SER A 255 17.82 -2.98 2.91
N TYR A 256 17.85 -2.93 1.58
CA TYR A 256 18.86 -3.54 0.71
C TYR A 256 19.45 -2.51 -0.27
N PRO A 257 20.14 -1.47 0.24
CA PRO A 257 20.57 -0.34 -0.57
C PRO A 257 21.64 -0.72 -1.60
N ASN A 258 22.51 -1.69 -1.30
CA ASN A 258 23.57 -2.11 -2.22
C ASN A 258 22.99 -2.92 -3.38
N THR A 259 22.08 -3.84 -3.07
CA THR A 259 21.37 -4.63 -4.08
C THR A 259 20.50 -3.72 -4.96
N ALA A 260 19.75 -2.80 -4.35
CA ALA A 260 18.92 -1.85 -5.08
C ALA A 260 19.75 -0.93 -5.99
N LEU A 261 20.88 -0.41 -5.50
CA LEU A 261 21.78 0.43 -6.29
C LEU A 261 22.33 -0.32 -7.51
N ALA A 262 22.80 -1.57 -7.34
CA ALA A 262 23.29 -2.39 -8.44
C ALA A 262 22.20 -2.64 -9.50
N VAL A 263 21.00 -2.99 -9.06
CA VAL A 263 19.85 -3.18 -9.96
C VAL A 263 19.53 -1.90 -10.73
N CYS A 264 19.46 -0.75 -10.06
CA CYS A 264 19.12 0.52 -10.69
C CYS A 264 20.20 1.02 -11.66
N ARG A 265 21.49 0.76 -11.39
CA ARG A 265 22.59 1.03 -12.33
C ARG A 265 22.43 0.24 -13.63
N ASP A 266 22.18 -1.06 -13.53
CA ASP A 266 21.96 -1.92 -14.71
C ASP A 266 20.68 -1.56 -15.47
N ALA A 267 19.61 -1.23 -14.76
CA ALA A 267 18.36 -0.80 -15.37
C ALA A 267 18.51 0.52 -16.15
N LEU A 268 19.31 1.45 -15.63
CA LEU A 268 19.61 2.71 -16.32
C LEU A 268 20.48 2.50 -17.57
N ALA A 269 21.34 1.49 -17.59
CA ALA A 269 22.09 1.10 -18.79
C ALA A 269 21.20 0.39 -19.82
N ASN A 270 20.15 -0.30 -19.39
CA ASN A 270 19.29 -1.16 -20.22
C ASN A 270 17.82 -0.69 -20.24
N ARG A 271 17.59 0.64 -20.36
CA ARG A 271 16.28 1.30 -20.21
C ARG A 271 15.17 0.66 -21.06
N GLU A 272 15.47 0.34 -22.31
CA GLU A 272 14.50 -0.20 -23.28
C GLU A 272 14.14 -1.67 -23.04
N SER A 273 14.97 -2.39 -22.27
CA SER A 273 14.74 -3.80 -21.93
C SER A 273 13.95 -3.99 -20.64
N GLN A 274 13.64 -2.89 -19.95
CA GLN A 274 12.89 -2.94 -18.70
C GLN A 274 11.45 -3.41 -18.93
N LYS A 275 10.93 -4.18 -17.96
CA LYS A 275 9.61 -4.79 -17.96
C LYS A 275 8.86 -4.38 -16.71
N THR A 276 7.58 -4.14 -16.86
CA THR A 276 6.65 -3.90 -15.76
C THR A 276 5.97 -5.19 -15.35
N TYR A 277 5.65 -5.33 -14.07
CA TYR A 277 4.86 -6.47 -13.58
C TYR A 277 3.45 -6.52 -14.20
N ARG A 278 2.87 -5.36 -14.53
CA ARG A 278 1.56 -5.25 -15.18
C ARG A 278 1.63 -5.58 -16.66
N GLU A 279 0.60 -6.28 -17.15
CA GLU A 279 0.49 -6.70 -18.55
C GLU A 279 0.08 -5.53 -19.48
N HIS A 280 -0.64 -4.54 -18.95
CA HIS A 280 -1.07 -3.34 -19.69
C HIS A 280 -0.60 -2.10 -18.91
N GLY A 281 0.71 -1.93 -18.80
CA GLY A 281 1.30 -0.76 -18.16
C GLY A 281 0.74 0.55 -18.72
N PHE A 282 0.65 1.58 -17.89
CA PHE A 282 0.35 2.91 -18.40
C PHE A 282 1.49 3.36 -19.32
N ILE A 283 1.20 4.23 -20.30
CA ILE A 283 2.17 4.72 -21.31
C ILE A 283 3.50 5.20 -20.70
N ASN A 284 3.52 5.63 -19.43
CA ASN A 284 4.68 6.20 -18.75
C ASN A 284 5.40 5.25 -17.77
N ASP A 285 5.07 3.95 -17.71
CA ASP A 285 5.64 3.08 -16.68
C ASP A 285 7.16 2.84 -16.86
N LEU A 286 7.67 2.79 -18.10
CA LEU A 286 9.12 2.71 -18.34
C LEU A 286 9.84 4.00 -17.89
N THR A 287 9.33 5.17 -18.26
CA THR A 287 9.87 6.46 -17.78
C THR A 287 9.85 6.54 -16.26
N ARG A 288 8.81 6.01 -15.60
CA ARG A 288 8.73 5.91 -14.14
C ARG A 288 9.79 4.98 -13.54
N ILE A 289 10.03 3.82 -14.13
CA ILE A 289 11.09 2.90 -13.67
C ILE A 289 12.48 3.56 -13.81
N VAL A 290 12.71 4.28 -14.91
CA VAL A 290 13.98 4.99 -15.14
C VAL A 290 14.14 6.16 -14.16
N SER A 291 13.08 6.97 -13.97
CA SER A 291 13.03 8.04 -12.97
C SER A 291 13.29 7.50 -11.56
N PHE A 292 12.63 6.41 -11.19
CA PHE A 292 12.87 5.70 -9.93
C PHE A 292 14.34 5.26 -9.80
N SER A 293 14.92 4.67 -10.85
CA SER A 293 16.31 4.24 -10.84
C SER A 293 17.29 5.40 -10.62
N ILE A 294 17.03 6.54 -11.25
CA ILE A 294 17.78 7.79 -11.03
C ILE A 294 17.67 8.25 -9.57
N GLN A 295 16.48 8.20 -8.98
CA GLN A 295 16.27 8.57 -7.58
C GLN A 295 17.03 7.66 -6.62
N VAL A 296 17.03 6.34 -6.85
CA VAL A 296 17.77 5.36 -6.04
C VAL A 296 19.28 5.61 -6.16
N ILE A 297 19.79 5.83 -7.37
CA ILE A 297 21.22 6.15 -7.58
C ILE A 297 21.56 7.48 -6.89
N GLY A 298 20.72 8.51 -7.00
CA GLY A 298 20.92 9.76 -6.26
C GLY A 298 20.96 9.56 -4.74
N GLN A 299 20.11 8.66 -4.22
CA GLN A 299 20.03 8.39 -2.79
C GLN A 299 21.20 7.54 -2.26
N PHE A 300 21.71 6.56 -3.00
CA PHE A 300 22.69 5.58 -2.47
C PHE A 300 24.02 5.52 -3.26
N GLY A 301 24.06 6.08 -4.45
CA GLY A 301 25.21 6.08 -5.35
C GLY A 301 26.38 6.96 -4.90
N ASP A 302 27.37 7.05 -5.76
CA ASP A 302 28.66 7.68 -5.46
C ASP A 302 29.15 8.54 -6.64
N ALA A 303 30.41 8.99 -6.55
CA ALA A 303 30.98 9.89 -7.56
C ALA A 303 31.08 9.24 -8.95
N ASP A 304 31.14 7.91 -9.04
CA ASP A 304 31.27 7.20 -10.31
C ASP A 304 29.96 7.27 -11.13
N ASP A 305 28.82 7.48 -10.46
CA ASP A 305 27.51 7.61 -11.11
C ASP A 305 27.29 8.99 -11.76
N LEU A 306 28.06 10.01 -11.38
CA LEU A 306 27.83 11.40 -11.79
C LEU A 306 27.89 11.59 -13.30
N GLN A 307 28.80 10.89 -13.99
CA GLN A 307 28.93 11.01 -15.43
C GLN A 307 27.66 10.55 -16.14
N SER A 308 27.15 9.37 -15.77
CA SER A 308 25.93 8.79 -16.32
C SER A 308 24.72 9.68 -16.03
N LEU A 309 24.57 10.17 -14.80
CA LEU A 309 23.46 11.05 -14.42
C LEU A 309 23.49 12.41 -15.15
N ARG A 310 24.68 13.01 -15.31
CA ARG A 310 24.82 14.28 -16.05
C ARG A 310 24.42 14.16 -17.51
N SER A 311 24.65 13.01 -18.14
CA SER A 311 24.21 12.77 -19.52
C SER A 311 22.69 12.79 -19.70
N LEU A 312 21.93 12.62 -18.62
CA LEU A 312 20.46 12.61 -18.61
C LEU A 312 19.85 13.97 -18.25
N CYS A 313 20.65 14.95 -17.84
CA CYS A 313 20.16 16.25 -17.37
C CYS A 313 19.46 17.06 -18.47
N ASP A 314 19.84 16.83 -19.73
CA ASP A 314 19.24 17.50 -20.89
C ASP A 314 18.01 16.76 -21.43
N GLU A 315 17.69 15.57 -20.92
CA GLU A 315 16.50 14.83 -21.33
C GLU A 315 15.22 15.45 -20.73
N LYS A 316 14.26 15.79 -21.59
CA LYS A 316 13.03 16.52 -21.19
C LYS A 316 12.25 15.84 -20.05
N GLU A 317 12.17 14.51 -20.05
CA GLU A 317 11.37 13.75 -19.10
C GLU A 317 12.13 13.37 -17.81
N LEU A 318 13.46 13.34 -17.85
CA LEU A 318 14.29 12.81 -16.77
C LEU A 318 15.23 13.85 -16.15
N GLY A 319 15.42 15.00 -16.82
CA GLY A 319 16.43 15.99 -16.45
C GLY A 319 16.27 16.55 -15.06
N HIS A 320 15.03 16.78 -14.60
CA HIS A 320 14.77 17.24 -13.23
C HIS A 320 15.24 16.24 -12.18
N GLU A 321 14.91 14.95 -12.35
CA GLU A 321 15.31 13.90 -11.43
C GLU A 321 16.83 13.65 -11.47
N ALA A 322 17.42 13.72 -12.66
CA ALA A 322 18.86 13.57 -12.85
C ALA A 322 19.65 14.69 -12.15
N LEU A 323 19.21 15.94 -12.27
CA LEU A 323 19.82 17.08 -11.58
C LEU A 323 19.71 16.94 -10.05
N ASN A 324 18.53 16.54 -9.55
CA ASN A 324 18.33 16.29 -8.11
C ASN A 324 19.25 15.18 -7.60
N ALA A 325 19.41 14.09 -8.37
CA ALA A 325 20.30 12.99 -8.03
C ALA A 325 21.78 13.41 -8.00
N VAL A 326 22.23 14.17 -9.01
CA VAL A 326 23.60 14.74 -9.06
C VAL A 326 23.86 15.61 -7.84
N GLN A 327 22.92 16.51 -7.49
CA GLN A 327 23.07 17.39 -6.34
C GLN A 327 23.23 16.59 -5.03
N ARG A 328 22.39 15.58 -4.80
CA ARG A 328 22.47 14.72 -3.60
C ARG A 328 23.83 14.02 -3.46
N ILE A 329 24.36 13.50 -4.55
CA ILE A 329 25.67 12.84 -4.56
C ILE A 329 26.77 13.87 -4.28
N GLU A 330 26.76 15.01 -4.96
CA GLU A 330 27.78 16.05 -4.77
C GLU A 330 27.79 16.58 -3.34
N ASP A 331 26.63 16.86 -2.75
CA ASP A 331 26.52 17.30 -1.37
C ASP A 331 27.13 16.26 -0.43
N ARG A 332 26.76 14.98 -0.57
CA ARG A 332 27.33 13.89 0.24
C ARG A 332 28.83 13.73 0.08
N VAL A 333 29.37 13.86 -1.13
CA VAL A 333 30.81 13.75 -1.40
C VAL A 333 31.57 14.95 -0.81
N ARG A 334 30.99 16.16 -0.86
CA ARG A 334 31.59 17.36 -0.25
C ARG A 334 31.65 17.28 1.27
N TYR A 335 30.61 16.75 1.93
CA TYR A 335 30.57 16.61 3.40
C TYR A 335 31.41 15.44 3.96
N ARG A 336 31.92 14.54 3.10
CA ARG A 336 32.81 13.43 3.50
C ARG A 336 34.31 13.76 3.38
N LYS A 337 34.66 14.96 2.91
CA LYS A 337 36.03 15.50 2.89
C LYS A 337 36.28 16.38 4.11
#